data_AF-A0A6I4ZM30-F1
#
_entry.id   AF-A0A6I4ZM30-F1
#
_cell.length_a   1.000
_cell.length_b   1.000
_cell.length_c   1.000
_cell.angle_alpha   90.00
_cell.angle_beta   90.00
_cell.angle_gamma   90.00
#
_symmetry.space_group_name_H-M   'P 1'
#
loop_
_entity.id
_entity.type
_entity.pdbx_description
1 polymer ?
#
loop_
_entity_poly.entity_id
_entity_poly.type
_entity_poly.pdbx_seq_one_letter_code
_entity_poly.pdbx_strand_id
1 'polypeptide(L)'
;MPTIQQLRRRIGSVRNTAKITNALQLVAASKMRRAQERATEGRPYAEKIQLVLSSLASTAPGGGDGDSDESHPFLTQRPVENIGILHITPDRGLCGALNANLNNSAGSFVTETEPPTAIVAVGRKGRDFFVRSRQNVAAEFTDLGDYPALTDTSVIARLVMDDYLSGEVDQVFISFAEFVSTVNQRPVVRRLLPV
;
A
#
# COMPACT_ATOMS: atom_id res chain seq x y z
N MET A 1 2.18 11.16 48.87
CA MET A 1 0.76 10.81 48.63
C MET A 1 0.19 11.82 47.63
N PRO A 2 -0.46 11.39 46.53
CA PRO A 2 -1.06 12.34 45.60
C PRO A 2 -2.19 13.12 46.27
N THR A 3 -2.30 14.42 45.97
CA THR A 3 -3.35 15.27 46.58
C THR A 3 -4.71 15.06 45.91
N ILE A 4 -5.80 15.31 46.64
CA ILE A 4 -7.18 15.20 46.12
C ILE A 4 -7.36 16.06 44.85
N GLN A 5 -6.71 17.22 44.79
CA GLN A 5 -6.73 18.09 43.61
C GLN A 5 -6.06 17.43 42.39
N GLN A 6 -4.92 16.76 42.57
CA GLN A 6 -4.25 16.01 41.48
C GLN A 6 -5.13 14.87 40.97
N LEU A 7 -5.80 14.15 41.86
CA LEU A 7 -6.74 13.08 41.47
C LEU A 7 -7.93 13.63 40.67
N ARG A 8 -8.54 14.73 41.12
CA ARG A 8 -9.64 15.39 40.38
C ARG A 8 -9.19 15.87 39.00
N ARG A 9 -7.99 16.46 38.88
CA ARG A 9 -7.42 16.88 37.59
C ARG A 9 -7.20 15.70 36.65
N ARG A 10 -6.68 14.57 37.16
CA ARG A 10 -6.48 13.35 36.37
C ARG A 10 -7.81 12.78 35.87
N ILE A 11 -8.85 12.74 36.71
CA ILE A 11 -10.20 12.31 36.31
C ILE A 11 -10.74 13.19 35.18
N GLY A 12 -10.62 14.52 35.31
CA GLY A 12 -11.02 15.45 34.26
C GLY A 12 -10.28 15.22 32.94
N SER A 13 -8.96 15.03 33.01
CA SER A 13 -8.14 14.73 31.83
C SER A 13 -8.56 13.44 31.13
N VAL A 14 -8.73 12.35 31.88
CA VAL A 14 -9.14 11.05 31.31
C VAL A 14 -10.54 11.13 30.69
N ARG A 15 -11.48 11.82 31.33
CA ARG A 15 -12.82 12.06 30.76
C ARG A 15 -12.75 12.84 29.45
N ASN A 16 -11.88 13.85 29.37
CA ASN A 16 -11.71 14.61 28.13
C ASN A 16 -11.10 13.75 27.02
N THR A 17 -10.05 12.98 27.33
CA THR A 17 -9.48 12.02 26.37
C THR A 17 -10.52 11.03 25.88
N ALA A 18 -11.35 10.46 26.79
CA ALA A 18 -12.42 9.53 26.43
C ALA A 18 -13.48 10.16 25.51
N LYS A 19 -13.84 11.43 25.73
CA LYS A 19 -14.78 12.16 24.86
C LYS A 19 -14.19 12.36 23.46
N ILE A 20 -12.91 12.73 23.37
CA ILE A 20 -12.22 12.93 22.09
C ILE A 20 -12.09 11.62 21.34
N THR A 21 -11.65 10.54 21.99
CA THR A 21 -11.49 9.23 21.32
C THR A 21 -12.83 8.63 20.91
N ASN A 22 -13.90 8.84 21.67
CA ASN A 22 -15.25 8.44 21.26
C ASN A 22 -15.70 9.18 19.98
N ALA A 23 -15.50 10.50 19.93
CA ALA A 23 -15.80 11.27 18.72
C ALA A 23 -14.97 10.80 17.51
N LEU A 24 -13.65 10.56 17.70
CA LEU A 24 -12.78 10.00 16.66
C LEU A 24 -13.25 8.62 16.18
N GLN A 25 -13.69 7.76 17.09
CA GLN A 25 -14.23 6.44 16.75
C GLN A 25 -15.46 6.56 15.85
N LEU A 26 -16.40 7.46 16.15
CA LEU A 26 -17.60 7.66 15.33
C LEU A 26 -17.24 8.19 13.93
N VAL A 27 -16.32 9.15 13.85
CA VAL A 27 -15.84 9.69 12.57
C VAL A 27 -15.12 8.60 11.76
N ALA A 28 -14.23 7.82 12.38
CA ALA A 28 -13.51 6.74 11.73
C ALA A 28 -14.46 5.64 11.23
N ALA A 29 -15.49 5.29 12.02
CA ALA A 29 -16.50 4.31 11.60
C ALA A 29 -17.28 4.78 10.37
N SER A 30 -17.66 6.07 10.31
CA SER A 30 -18.32 6.64 9.13
C SER A 30 -17.41 6.62 7.89
N LYS A 31 -16.13 6.98 8.05
CA LYS A 31 -15.15 6.95 6.96
C LYS A 31 -14.89 5.53 6.45
N MET A 32 -14.74 4.57 7.36
CA MET A 32 -14.53 3.16 7.04
C MET A 32 -15.69 2.60 6.21
N ARG A 33 -16.94 2.88 6.61
CA ARG A 33 -18.11 2.45 5.84
C ARG A 33 -18.07 2.97 4.40
N ARG A 34 -17.82 4.26 4.21
CA ARG A 34 -17.69 4.87 2.87
C ARG A 34 -16.54 4.28 2.05
N ALA A 35 -15.40 3.99 2.70
CA ALA A 35 -14.26 3.36 2.03
C ALA A 35 -14.60 1.91 1.59
N GLN A 36 -15.34 1.16 2.41
CA GLN A 36 -15.82 -0.19 2.08
C GLN A 36 -16.82 -0.17 0.91
N GLU A 37 -17.76 0.79 0.91
CA GLU A 37 -18.73 0.97 -0.18
C GLU A 37 -17.98 1.21 -1.50
N ARG A 38 -17.07 2.19 -1.53
CA ARG A 38 -16.25 2.48 -2.73
C ARG A 38 -15.39 1.29 -3.18
N ALA A 39 -14.81 0.56 -2.24
CA ALA A 39 -14.01 -0.62 -2.57
C ALA A 39 -14.89 -1.73 -3.20
N THR A 40 -16.09 -1.94 -2.65
CA THR A 40 -17.06 -2.91 -3.16
C THR A 40 -17.57 -2.53 -4.55
N GLU A 41 -17.85 -1.25 -4.78
CA GLU A 41 -18.24 -0.71 -6.09
C GLU A 41 -17.14 -0.89 -7.15
N GLY A 42 -15.86 -0.81 -6.76
CA GLY A 42 -14.72 -1.00 -7.66
C GLY A 42 -14.39 -2.48 -7.96
N ARG A 43 -14.83 -3.44 -7.13
CA ARG A 43 -14.49 -4.86 -7.29
C ARG A 43 -14.90 -5.45 -8.65
N PRO A 44 -16.12 -5.23 -9.16
CA PRO A 44 -16.52 -5.78 -10.46
C PRO A 44 -15.59 -5.36 -11.59
N TYR A 45 -15.11 -4.11 -11.58
CA TYR A 45 -14.14 -3.62 -12.58
C TYR A 45 -12.80 -4.35 -12.43
N ALA A 46 -12.26 -4.43 -11.21
CA ALA A 46 -10.97 -5.08 -10.94
C ALA A 46 -10.97 -6.57 -11.30
N GLU A 47 -12.04 -7.30 -10.96
CA GLU A 47 -12.17 -8.72 -11.28
C GLU A 47 -12.31 -8.95 -12.79
N LYS A 48 -13.13 -8.14 -13.48
CA LYS A 48 -13.33 -8.28 -14.93
C LYS A 48 -12.09 -7.92 -15.72
N ILE A 49 -11.38 -6.84 -15.36
CA ILE A 49 -10.15 -6.47 -16.06
C ILE A 49 -9.06 -7.51 -15.82
N GLN A 50 -8.96 -8.08 -14.61
CA GLN A 50 -8.01 -9.16 -14.33
C GLN A 50 -8.33 -10.42 -15.14
N LEU A 51 -9.61 -10.77 -15.30
CA LEU A 51 -10.03 -11.89 -16.15
C LEU A 51 -9.65 -11.65 -17.62
N VAL A 52 -9.93 -10.45 -18.16
CA VAL A 52 -9.54 -10.10 -19.53
C VAL A 52 -8.03 -10.13 -19.71
N LEU A 53 -7.26 -9.56 -18.77
CA LEU A 53 -5.79 -9.57 -18.81
C LEU A 53 -5.24 -11.00 -18.76
N SER A 54 -5.80 -11.89 -17.92
CA SER A 54 -5.38 -13.29 -17.86
C SER A 54 -5.66 -14.04 -19.17
N SER A 55 -6.81 -13.81 -19.80
CA SER A 55 -7.14 -14.38 -21.11
C SER A 55 -6.20 -13.89 -22.20
N LEU A 56 -5.89 -12.59 -22.22
CA LEU A 56 -4.92 -12.01 -23.16
C LEU A 56 -3.51 -12.56 -22.94
N ALA A 57 -3.03 -12.62 -21.70
CA ALA A 57 -1.73 -13.18 -21.36
C ALA A 57 -1.60 -14.66 -21.78
N SER A 58 -2.67 -15.45 -21.63
CA SER A 58 -2.69 -16.85 -22.09
C SER A 58 -2.74 -17.05 -23.60
N THR A 59 -3.17 -16.02 -24.35
CA THR A 59 -3.31 -16.06 -25.82
C THR A 59 -2.15 -15.37 -26.53
N ALA A 60 -1.39 -14.53 -25.80
CA ALA A 60 -0.25 -13.81 -26.35
C ALA A 60 0.82 -14.81 -26.82
N PRO A 61 1.34 -14.68 -28.05
CA PRO A 61 2.47 -15.48 -28.51
C PRO A 61 3.70 -15.08 -27.68
N GLY A 62 4.29 -16.02 -26.93
CA GLY A 62 5.52 -15.78 -26.16
C GLY A 62 5.60 -16.42 -24.76
N GLY A 63 4.58 -17.15 -24.32
CA GLY A 63 4.56 -17.83 -23.01
C GLY A 63 5.46 -19.07 -22.84
N GLY A 64 6.46 -19.29 -23.71
CA GLY A 64 7.38 -20.41 -23.59
C GLY A 64 8.75 -20.10 -24.17
N ASP A 65 9.78 -20.10 -23.32
CA ASP A 65 11.23 -20.30 -23.52
C ASP A 65 11.86 -19.98 -24.90
N GLY A 66 11.35 -18.99 -25.63
CA GLY A 66 11.77 -18.71 -27.01
C GLY A 66 11.58 -17.25 -27.39
N ASP A 67 12.70 -16.62 -27.74
CA ASP A 67 12.88 -15.31 -28.40
C ASP A 67 11.80 -15.03 -29.47
N SER A 68 10.64 -14.53 -29.04
CA SER A 68 9.63 -13.98 -29.94
C SER A 68 9.46 -12.50 -29.62
N ASP A 69 9.92 -11.67 -30.56
CA ASP A 69 9.97 -10.20 -30.57
C ASP A 69 8.59 -9.50 -30.44
N GLU A 70 7.50 -10.24 -30.18
CA GLU A 70 6.11 -9.77 -30.18
C GLU A 70 5.40 -9.86 -28.80
N SER A 71 6.15 -10.14 -27.73
CA SER A 71 5.58 -10.17 -26.37
C SER A 71 5.38 -8.76 -25.80
N HIS A 72 4.20 -8.49 -25.22
CA HIS A 72 3.91 -7.20 -24.58
C HIS A 72 4.90 -6.95 -23.42
N PRO A 73 5.52 -5.74 -23.29
CA PRO A 73 6.56 -5.48 -22.29
C PRO A 73 6.22 -5.89 -20.85
N PHE A 74 4.98 -5.64 -20.39
CA PHE A 74 4.51 -6.05 -19.05
C PHE A 74 4.30 -7.56 -18.83
N LEU A 75 4.39 -8.39 -19.87
CA LEU A 75 4.30 -9.86 -19.78
C LEU A 75 5.69 -10.52 -19.82
N THR A 76 6.69 -9.85 -20.39
CA THR A 76 8.02 -10.41 -20.56
C THR A 76 8.74 -10.52 -19.22
N GLN A 77 9.14 -11.74 -18.84
CA GLN A 77 9.99 -11.94 -17.68
C GLN A 77 11.44 -11.69 -18.08
N ARG A 78 12.13 -10.86 -17.30
CA ARG A 78 13.56 -10.58 -17.46
C ARG A 78 14.33 -10.93 -16.18
N PRO A 79 15.66 -11.11 -16.26
CA PRO A 79 16.50 -11.27 -15.08
C PRO A 79 16.24 -10.13 -14.08
N VAL A 80 16.17 -10.46 -12.79
CA VAL A 80 15.79 -9.50 -11.75
C VAL A 80 17.06 -8.91 -11.14
N GLU A 81 17.37 -7.67 -11.52
CA GLU A 81 18.48 -6.90 -10.97
C GLU A 81 17.99 -5.81 -10.01
N ASN A 82 16.82 -5.23 -10.27
CA ASN A 82 16.21 -4.18 -9.45
C ASN A 82 14.73 -4.45 -9.19
N ILE A 83 14.27 -4.17 -7.96
CA ILE A 83 12.87 -4.39 -7.57
C ILE A 83 12.24 -3.06 -7.18
N GLY A 84 11.04 -2.78 -7.69
CA GLY A 84 10.18 -1.70 -7.23
C GLY A 84 9.17 -2.21 -6.21
N ILE A 85 8.98 -1.50 -5.10
CA ILE A 85 7.88 -1.76 -4.17
C ILE A 85 7.02 -0.52 -3.97
N LEU A 86 5.75 -0.62 -4.38
CA LEU A 86 4.70 0.34 -4.08
C LEU A 86 4.14 0.04 -2.68
N HIS A 87 4.54 0.82 -1.68
CA HIS A 87 4.15 0.59 -0.29
C HIS A 87 3.07 1.57 0.17
N ILE A 88 1.86 1.05 0.40
CA ILE A 88 0.67 1.83 0.74
C ILE A 88 0.44 1.80 2.25
N THR A 89 0.45 2.99 2.85
CA THR A 89 0.24 3.21 4.28
C THR A 89 -0.68 4.40 4.54
N PRO A 90 -1.29 4.49 5.73
CA PRO A 90 -2.02 5.67 6.16
C PRO A 90 -1.11 6.90 6.34
N ASP A 91 -1.67 8.07 6.05
CA ASP A 91 -1.03 9.35 6.38
C ASP A 91 -1.14 9.72 7.87
N ARG A 92 -2.15 9.17 8.55
CA ARG A 92 -2.50 9.47 9.95
C ARG A 92 -2.13 8.32 10.88
N GLY A 93 -1.90 8.64 12.15
CA GLY A 93 -1.69 7.66 13.22
C GLY A 93 -2.99 7.22 13.89
N LEU A 94 -2.88 6.69 15.11
CA LEU A 94 -4.01 6.22 15.94
C LEU A 94 -4.84 5.10 15.31
N CYS A 95 -4.20 4.27 14.48
CA CYS A 95 -4.81 3.14 13.76
C CYS A 95 -4.38 1.77 14.32
N GLY A 96 -4.01 1.72 15.60
CA GLY A 96 -3.55 0.49 16.25
C GLY A 96 -2.30 -0.09 15.58
N ALA A 97 -2.30 -1.41 15.38
CA ALA A 97 -1.17 -2.16 14.83
C ALA A 97 -1.02 -2.08 13.30
N LEU A 98 -1.96 -1.44 12.59
CA LEU A 98 -1.99 -1.42 11.12
C LEU A 98 -0.65 -0.98 10.50
N ASN A 99 -0.14 0.18 10.91
CA ASN A 99 1.11 0.72 10.37
C ASN A 99 2.31 -0.16 10.71
N ALA A 100 2.37 -0.66 11.95
CA ALA A 100 3.46 -1.51 12.37
C ALA A 100 3.49 -2.81 11.58
N ASN A 101 2.33 -3.46 11.39
CA ASN A 101 2.21 -4.71 10.64
C ASN A 101 2.57 -4.51 9.15
N LEU A 102 2.11 -3.43 8.53
CA LEU A 102 2.45 -3.10 7.15
C LEU A 102 3.94 -2.83 6.97
N ASN A 103 4.50 -1.94 7.79
CA ASN A 103 5.90 -1.55 7.71
C ASN A 103 6.82 -2.74 8.00
N ASN A 104 6.48 -3.59 8.98
CA ASN A 104 7.23 -4.80 9.28
C ASN A 104 7.17 -5.79 8.11
N SER A 105 6.00 -6.04 7.54
CA SER A 105 5.85 -6.96 6.40
C SER A 105 6.63 -6.48 5.17
N ALA A 106 6.56 -5.19 4.84
CA ALA A 106 7.30 -4.62 3.72
C ALA A 106 8.80 -4.54 4.00
N GLY A 107 9.19 -4.18 5.23
CA GLY A 107 10.59 -4.12 5.67
C GLY A 107 11.25 -5.51 5.67
N SER A 108 10.55 -6.55 6.13
CA SER A 108 11.01 -7.94 6.02
C SER A 108 11.22 -8.33 4.56
N PHE A 109 10.25 -8.05 3.69
CA PHE A 109 10.39 -8.32 2.25
C PHE A 109 11.63 -7.63 1.66
N VAL A 110 11.85 -6.34 1.94
CA VAL A 110 13.03 -5.59 1.46
C VAL A 110 14.34 -6.16 2.00
N THR A 111 14.35 -6.68 3.24
CA THR A 111 15.56 -7.21 3.87
C THR A 111 15.89 -8.64 3.42
N GLU A 112 14.87 -9.44 3.15
CA GLU A 112 15.00 -10.84 2.73
C GLU A 112 15.30 -10.99 1.23
N THR A 113 15.10 -9.92 0.46
CA THR A 113 15.32 -9.91 -0.98
C THR A 113 16.75 -9.49 -1.31
N GLU A 114 17.44 -10.25 -2.16
CA GLU A 114 18.84 -9.97 -2.55
C GLU A 114 18.98 -8.76 -3.50
N PRO A 115 18.16 -8.63 -4.57
CA PRO A 115 18.21 -7.45 -5.42
C PRO A 115 17.91 -6.13 -4.68
N PRO A 116 18.59 -5.03 -5.03
CA PRO A 116 18.26 -3.71 -4.52
C PRO A 116 16.78 -3.37 -4.78
N THR A 117 16.14 -2.84 -3.74
CA THR A 117 14.72 -2.49 -3.78
C THR A 117 14.53 -0.97 -3.70
N ALA A 118 13.89 -0.40 -4.72
CA ALA A 118 13.41 0.98 -4.76
C ALA A 118 11.98 1.07 -4.23
N ILE A 119 11.73 1.99 -3.32
CA ILE A 119 10.44 2.14 -2.63
C ILE A 119 9.71 3.36 -3.17
N VAL A 120 8.48 3.13 -3.65
CA VAL A 120 7.48 4.18 -3.88
C VAL A 120 6.56 4.21 -2.68
N ALA A 121 6.75 5.20 -1.81
CA ALA A 121 6.01 5.32 -0.56
C ALA A 121 4.70 6.09 -0.78
N VAL A 122 3.57 5.42 -0.56
CA VAL A 122 2.24 6.06 -0.52
C VAL A 122 1.82 6.19 0.94
N GLY A 123 1.68 7.43 1.39
CA GLY A 123 1.35 7.81 2.75
C GLY A 123 2.57 8.05 3.66
N ARG A 124 2.41 9.00 4.58
CA ARG A 124 3.49 9.44 5.48
C ARG A 124 4.11 8.33 6.33
N LYS A 125 3.32 7.34 6.79
CA LYS A 125 3.80 6.37 7.79
C LYS A 125 4.77 5.35 7.22
N GLY A 126 4.60 4.95 5.97
CA GLY A 126 5.54 4.13 5.22
C GLY A 126 6.77 4.92 4.81
N ARG A 127 6.57 6.15 4.32
CA ARG A 127 7.65 7.09 3.99
C ARG A 127 8.60 7.30 5.17
N ASP A 128 8.07 7.75 6.31
CA ASP A 128 8.87 8.03 7.50
C ASP A 128 9.63 6.78 7.99
N PHE A 129 9.03 5.60 7.84
CA PHE A 129 9.66 4.33 8.23
C PHE A 129 10.87 4.01 7.34
N PHE A 130 10.70 4.02 6.02
CA PHE A 130 11.77 3.65 5.10
C PHE A 130 12.91 4.68 5.05
N VAL A 131 12.59 5.98 5.17
CA VAL A 131 13.60 7.04 5.32
C VAL A 131 14.43 6.82 6.59
N ARG A 132 13.79 6.51 7.73
CA ARG A 132 14.50 6.23 8.98
C ARG A 132 15.36 4.97 8.92
N SER A 133 14.90 3.96 8.17
CA SER A 133 15.62 2.71 7.93
C SER A 133 16.70 2.84 6.85
N ARG A 134 16.95 4.04 6.32
CA ARG A 134 17.94 4.35 5.27
C ARG A 134 17.77 3.50 4.00
N GLN A 135 16.53 3.16 3.67
CA GLN A 135 16.19 2.45 2.43
C GLN A 135 15.99 3.44 1.29
N ASN A 136 16.11 2.96 0.05
CA ASN A 136 15.98 3.81 -1.14
C ASN A 136 14.51 4.17 -1.40
N VAL A 137 14.07 5.35 -0.95
CA VAL A 137 12.75 5.89 -1.28
C VAL A 137 12.86 6.72 -2.56
N ALA A 138 12.48 6.12 -3.69
CA ALA A 138 12.59 6.72 -5.01
C ALA A 138 11.52 7.80 -5.25
N ALA A 139 10.31 7.60 -4.72
CA ALA A 139 9.22 8.55 -4.82
C ALA A 139 8.31 8.50 -3.58
N GLU A 140 7.69 9.63 -3.25
CA GLU A 140 6.70 9.73 -2.18
C GLU A 140 5.41 10.40 -2.66
N PHE A 141 4.27 9.84 -2.26
CA PHE A 141 2.93 10.39 -2.48
C PHE A 141 2.22 10.43 -1.13
N THR A 142 2.06 11.62 -0.56
CA THR A 142 1.45 11.81 0.76
C THR A 142 0.27 12.78 0.67
N ASP A 143 -0.58 12.79 1.69
CA ASP A 143 -1.75 13.67 1.77
C ASP A 143 -2.78 13.49 0.64
N LEU A 144 -2.96 12.24 0.19
CA LEU A 144 -3.99 11.87 -0.80
C LEU A 144 -5.43 11.98 -0.26
N GLY A 145 -5.58 12.23 1.05
CA GLY A 145 -6.87 12.33 1.73
C GLY A 145 -7.52 10.97 2.01
N ASP A 146 -8.76 10.99 2.51
CA ASP A 146 -9.49 9.75 2.85
C ASP A 146 -10.05 9.03 1.61
N TYR A 147 -10.06 9.71 0.46
CA TYR A 147 -10.87 9.37 -0.70
C TYR A 147 -10.13 9.71 -2.00
N PRO A 148 -8.97 9.07 -2.26
CA PRO A 148 -8.18 9.37 -3.45
C PRO A 148 -9.01 9.23 -4.73
N ALA A 149 -8.80 10.16 -5.66
CA ALA A 149 -9.42 10.14 -6.98
C ALA A 149 -8.57 9.28 -7.94
N LEU A 150 -9.18 8.87 -9.06
CA LEU A 150 -8.46 8.13 -10.10
C LEU A 150 -7.29 8.94 -10.67
N THR A 151 -7.42 10.26 -10.72
CA THR A 151 -6.34 11.16 -11.16
C THR A 151 -5.12 11.02 -10.27
N ASP A 152 -5.30 10.94 -8.95
CA ASP A 152 -4.20 10.83 -7.99
C ASP A 152 -3.50 9.47 -8.13
N THR A 153 -4.26 8.39 -8.25
CA THR A 153 -3.70 7.03 -8.39
C THR A 153 -3.10 6.78 -9.77
N SER A 154 -3.60 7.45 -10.81
CA SER A 154 -3.07 7.31 -12.18
C SER A 154 -1.64 7.83 -12.32
N VAL A 155 -1.26 8.87 -11.56
CA VAL A 155 0.12 9.38 -11.55
C VAL A 155 1.06 8.35 -10.96
N ILE A 156 0.66 7.72 -9.86
CA ILE A 156 1.43 6.66 -9.20
C ILE A 156 1.59 5.45 -10.13
N ALA A 157 0.50 5.05 -10.79
CA ALA A 157 0.52 3.93 -11.73
C ALA A 157 1.44 4.21 -12.92
N ARG A 158 1.42 5.42 -13.48
CA ARG A 158 2.29 5.81 -14.60
C ARG A 158 3.76 5.76 -14.19
N LEU A 159 4.13 6.33 -13.05
CA LEU A 159 5.51 6.27 -12.56
C LEU A 159 6.01 4.83 -12.48
N VAL A 160 5.25 3.94 -11.84
CA VAL A 160 5.62 2.53 -11.69
C VAL A 160 5.69 1.80 -13.05
N MET A 161 4.82 2.12 -13.99
CA MET A 161 4.86 1.56 -15.35
C MET A 161 6.07 2.06 -16.13
N ASP A 162 6.38 3.35 -16.03
CA ASP A 162 7.50 3.99 -16.74
C ASP A 162 8.84 3.46 -16.22
N ASP A 163 9.01 3.31 -14.90
CA ASP A 163 10.20 2.71 -14.27
C ASP A 163 10.40 1.25 -14.73
N TYR A 164 9.31 0.51 -14.94
CA TYR A 164 9.38 -0.85 -15.47
C TYR A 164 9.77 -0.86 -16.96
N LEU A 165 9.14 -0.01 -17.77
CA LEU A 165 9.40 0.07 -19.20
C LEU A 165 10.81 0.58 -19.52
N SER A 166 11.35 1.49 -18.70
CA SER A 166 12.71 2.03 -18.87
C SER A 166 13.81 1.04 -18.47
N GLY A 167 13.46 -0.03 -17.73
CA GLY A 167 14.45 -0.97 -17.20
C GLY A 167 15.00 -0.57 -15.82
N GLU A 168 14.47 0.46 -15.18
CA GLU A 168 14.90 0.85 -13.83
C GLU A 168 14.48 -0.18 -12.77
N VAL A 169 13.34 -0.85 -12.94
CA VAL A 169 12.87 -1.95 -12.07
C VAL A 169 12.39 -3.15 -12.87
N ASP A 170 12.86 -4.35 -12.55
CA ASP A 170 12.55 -5.59 -13.28
C ASP A 170 11.34 -6.33 -12.73
N GLN A 171 10.98 -6.07 -11.47
CA GLN A 171 9.77 -6.56 -10.85
C GLN A 171 9.16 -5.46 -10.00
N VAL A 172 7.82 -5.41 -9.98
CA VAL A 172 7.09 -4.48 -9.13
C VAL A 172 6.22 -5.28 -8.17
N PHE A 173 6.34 -4.96 -6.89
CA PHE A 173 5.47 -5.44 -5.82
C PHE A 173 4.60 -4.32 -5.28
N ILE A 174 3.42 -4.67 -4.80
CA ILE A 174 2.52 -3.79 -4.06
C ILE A 174 2.36 -4.32 -2.64
N SER A 175 2.61 -3.46 -1.65
CA SER A 175 2.41 -3.74 -0.23
C SER A 175 1.24 -2.92 0.29
N PHE A 176 0.20 -3.58 0.80
CA PHE A 176 -1.01 -2.92 1.28
C PHE A 176 -1.71 -3.76 2.35
N ALA A 177 -2.69 -3.15 3.04
CA ALA A 177 -3.53 -3.85 3.99
C ALA A 177 -4.75 -4.44 3.29
N GLU A 178 -4.79 -5.76 3.18
CA GLU A 178 -5.96 -6.49 2.74
C GLU A 178 -7.04 -6.43 3.84
N PHE A 179 -8.19 -5.86 3.48
CA PHE A 179 -9.35 -5.80 4.37
C PHE A 179 -10.06 -7.16 4.39
N VAL A 180 -9.87 -7.91 5.48
CA VAL A 180 -10.58 -9.19 5.71
C VAL A 180 -11.84 -8.94 6.53
N SER A 181 -11.72 -8.17 7.60
CA SER A 181 -12.85 -7.73 8.42
C SER A 181 -12.53 -6.43 9.14
N THR A 182 -13.51 -5.88 9.86
CA THR A 182 -13.30 -4.66 10.69
C THR A 182 -12.22 -4.86 11.76
N VAL A 183 -12.02 -6.09 12.23
CA VAL A 183 -11.02 -6.46 13.24
C VAL A 183 -9.74 -6.96 12.60
N ASN A 184 -9.82 -7.65 11.46
CA ASN A 184 -8.69 -8.29 10.81
C ASN A 184 -8.28 -7.57 9.52
N GLN A 185 -7.10 -6.96 9.56
CA GLN A 185 -6.46 -6.31 8.41
C GLN A 185 -5.11 -6.99 8.21
N ARG A 186 -4.97 -7.70 7.10
CA ARG A 186 -3.79 -8.52 6.82
C ARG A 186 -2.82 -7.74 5.96
N PRO A 187 -1.55 -7.55 6.37
CA PRO A 187 -0.55 -6.99 5.47
C PRO A 187 -0.25 -8.02 4.37
N VAL A 188 -0.28 -7.57 3.12
CA VAL A 188 0.00 -8.40 1.95
C VAL A 188 1.04 -7.68 1.10
N VAL A 189 2.05 -8.43 0.66
CA VAL A 189 2.98 -8.03 -0.40
C VAL A 189 2.68 -8.93 -1.60
N ARG A 190 2.28 -8.34 -2.72
CA ARG A 190 1.86 -9.08 -3.92
C ARG A 190 2.62 -8.55 -5.13
N ARG A 191 3.07 -9.44 -6.01
CA ARG A 191 3.65 -9.03 -7.30
C ARG A 191 2.58 -8.37 -8.17
N LEU A 192 2.91 -7.23 -8.75
CA LEU A 192 2.06 -6.48 -9.67
C LEU A 192 2.56 -6.56 -11.11
N LEU A 193 3.88 -6.48 -11.32
CA LEU A 193 4.52 -6.65 -12.63
C LEU A 193 5.74 -7.58 -12.51
N PRO A 194 6.06 -8.37 -13.55
CA PRO A 194 5.22 -8.66 -14.73
C PRO A 194 3.91 -9.38 -14.35
N VAL A 195 2.89 -9.22 -15.21
CA VAL A 195 1.49 -9.68 -15.00
C VAL A 195 1.39 -11.20 -15.09
#